data_AF-A0A3D8S4U3-F1
#
_entry.id   AF-A0A3D8S4U3-F1
#
_cell.length_a   1.000
_cell.length_b   1.000
_cell.length_c   1.000
_cell.angle_alpha   90.00
_cell.angle_beta   90.00
_cell.angle_gamma   90.00
#
_symmetry.space_group_name_H-M   'P 1'
#
loop_
_entity.id
_entity.type
_entity.pdbx_description
1 polymer ?
#
loop_
_entity_poly.entity_id
_entity_poly.type
_entity_poly.pdbx_seq_one_letter_code
_entity_poly.pdbx_strand_id
1 'polypeptide(L)'
;MASRTEARTRTIYLMTSRSSSRQRAHFAIFVPSTASSTSTSIQMGTDTSTDVGNRSGTLINVIGAPMLGFMHEFRRQYIPALHSTEPFKMYPLSEVDEAHIVGRQPETQAGEDQGEGVYQTDTTPTNALETAACQIPAPGVNAAKNGQQTTSAIS
;
A
#
# COMPACT_ATOMS: atom_id res chain seq x y z
N MET A 1 -31.19 16.22 15.63
CA MET A 1 -30.29 16.81 14.63
C MET A 1 -29.12 15.85 14.45
N ALA A 2 -29.07 15.11 13.34
CA ALA A 2 -27.96 14.19 13.09
C ALA A 2 -26.74 15.00 12.68
N SER A 3 -25.66 14.93 13.46
CA SER A 3 -24.35 15.46 13.08
C SER A 3 -23.89 14.69 11.85
N ARG A 4 -23.74 15.38 10.73
CA ARG A 4 -23.17 14.81 9.50
C ARG A 4 -21.68 14.69 9.74
N THR A 5 -21.19 13.50 10.06
CA THR A 5 -19.75 13.22 10.09
C THR A 5 -19.18 13.59 8.73
N GLU A 6 -18.33 14.61 8.66
CA GLU A 6 -17.58 14.91 7.44
C GLU A 6 -16.66 13.73 7.16
N ALA A 7 -16.86 13.07 6.02
CA ALA A 7 -16.02 11.99 5.55
C ALA A 7 -14.62 12.56 5.29
N ARG A 8 -13.67 12.22 6.15
CA ARG A 8 -12.27 12.60 5.96
C ARG A 8 -11.67 11.65 4.93
N THR A 9 -11.02 12.18 3.90
CA THR A 9 -10.41 11.38 2.84
C THR A 9 -8.88 11.38 2.95
N ARG A 10 -8.25 10.37 2.36
CA ARG A 10 -6.80 10.26 2.23
C ARG A 10 -6.41 9.86 0.82
N THR A 11 -5.36 10.50 0.33
CA THR A 11 -4.74 10.14 -0.94
C THR A 11 -3.99 8.82 -0.81
N ILE A 12 -4.24 7.92 -1.75
CA ILE A 12 -3.48 6.69 -2.00
C ILE A 12 -2.42 6.99 -3.05
N TYR A 13 -1.26 6.35 -2.94
CA TYR A 13 -0.11 6.59 -3.81
C TYR A 13 0.30 5.31 -4.55
N LEU A 14 0.66 5.45 -5.82
CA LEU A 14 1.49 4.50 -6.53
C LEU A 14 2.94 4.73 -6.12
N MET A 15 3.54 3.73 -5.49
CA MET A 15 4.95 3.71 -5.16
C MET A 15 5.70 2.89 -6.20
N THR A 16 6.74 3.46 -6.81
CA THR A 16 7.63 2.73 -7.71
C THR A 16 9.04 2.70 -7.14
N SER A 17 9.69 1.54 -7.12
CA SER A 17 11.07 1.38 -6.67
C SER A 17 11.92 0.67 -7.72
N ARG A 18 13.21 0.99 -7.75
CA ARG A 18 14.21 0.23 -8.54
C ARG A 18 15.60 0.50 -8.00
N SER A 19 16.44 -0.53 -7.96
CA SER A 19 17.85 -0.37 -7.58
C SER A 19 18.67 0.37 -8.65
N SER A 20 18.28 0.30 -9.92
CA SER A 20 18.94 1.05 -11.01
C SER A 20 18.01 1.39 -12.17
N SER A 21 18.39 2.35 -13.01
CA SER A 21 17.62 2.75 -14.19
C SER A 21 17.52 1.68 -15.30
N ARG A 22 18.40 0.67 -15.26
CA ARG A 22 18.46 -0.42 -16.25
C ARG A 22 17.62 -1.64 -15.87
N GLN A 23 17.09 -1.68 -14.65
CA GLN A 23 16.23 -2.77 -14.17
C GLN A 23 14.76 -2.38 -14.28
N ARG A 24 13.91 -3.41 -14.34
CA ARG A 24 12.45 -3.21 -14.24
C ARG A 24 12.13 -2.61 -12.89
N ALA A 25 11.26 -1.61 -12.87
CA ALA A 25 10.76 -1.06 -11.62
C ALA A 25 9.76 -2.03 -10.99
N HIS A 26 9.83 -2.18 -9.67
CA HIS A 26 8.76 -2.75 -8.87
C HIS A 26 7.75 -1.65 -8.55
N PHE A 27 6.50 -2.02 -8.35
CA PHE A 27 5.47 -1.08 -7.94
C PHE A 27 4.60 -1.66 -6.84
N ALA A 28 4.07 -0.77 -6.03
CA ALA A 28 3.19 -1.06 -4.93
C ALA A 28 2.17 0.07 -4.77
N ILE A 29 1.08 -0.22 -4.07
CA ILE A 29 0.11 0.78 -3.64
C ILE A 29 0.39 1.11 -2.18
N PHE A 30 0.67 2.38 -1.89
CA PHE A 30 0.89 2.86 -0.53
C PHE A 30 -0.30 3.67 -0.03
N VAL A 31 -0.77 3.30 1.15
CA VAL A 31 -1.96 3.84 1.80
C VAL A 31 -1.53 4.40 3.16
N PRO A 32 -1.36 5.72 3.31
CA PRO A 32 -0.97 6.32 4.57
C PRO A 32 -2.02 6.04 5.65
N SER A 33 -1.58 5.76 6.89
CA SER A 33 -2.50 5.57 8.01
C SER A 33 -3.20 6.88 8.40
N THR A 34 -4.33 6.76 9.09
CA THR A 34 -5.12 7.90 9.59
C THR A 34 -4.48 8.57 10.79
N ALA A 35 -3.61 7.86 11.52
CA ALA A 35 -2.90 8.40 12.68
C ALA A 35 -2.07 9.62 12.30
N SER A 36 -2.21 10.69 13.10
CA SER A 36 -1.32 11.85 12.99
C SER A 36 0.11 11.34 13.09
N SER A 37 0.95 11.72 12.14
CA SER A 37 2.37 11.41 12.15
C SER A 37 2.98 11.94 13.44
N THR A 38 3.09 11.12 14.48
CA THR A 38 4.11 11.31 15.53
C THR A 38 5.46 10.88 14.97
N SER A 39 5.79 11.32 13.76
CA SER A 39 7.17 11.36 13.32
C SER A 39 7.65 12.72 13.76
N THR A 40 8.48 12.75 14.80
CA THR A 40 9.36 13.88 15.11
C THR A 40 9.73 14.55 13.80
N SER A 41 9.31 15.80 13.62
CA SER A 41 9.54 16.57 12.41
C SER A 41 11.05 16.68 12.17
N ILE A 42 11.64 15.72 11.48
CA ILE A 42 12.86 15.97 10.74
C ILE A 42 12.39 16.72 9.52
N GLN A 43 12.27 18.03 9.71
CA GLN A 43 11.93 19.02 8.72
C GLN A 43 13.01 18.98 7.63
N MET A 44 12.82 18.13 6.63
CA MET A 44 13.69 18.07 5.46
C MET A 44 12.84 17.83 4.22
N GLY A 45 12.74 18.87 3.38
CA GLY A 45 12.17 18.82 2.03
C GLY A 45 10.76 19.41 1.91
N THR A 46 10.62 20.49 1.15
CA THR A 46 9.34 21.11 0.74
C THR A 46 8.65 20.36 -0.41
N ASP A 47 9.08 19.14 -0.70
CA ASP A 47 8.47 18.28 -1.70
C ASP A 47 7.51 17.31 -1.03
N THR A 48 6.24 17.35 -1.46
CA THR A 48 5.15 16.51 -0.94
C THR A 48 5.46 15.00 -0.94
N SER A 49 6.45 14.55 -1.73
CA SER A 49 6.97 13.18 -1.72
C SER A 49 7.71 12.80 -0.44
N THR A 50 8.48 13.71 0.15
CA THR A 50 9.29 13.40 1.35
C THR A 50 8.41 13.28 2.59
N ASP A 51 7.40 14.15 2.72
CA ASP A 51 6.42 14.08 3.82
C ASP A 51 5.63 12.78 3.82
N VAL A 52 5.21 12.28 2.65
CA VAL A 52 4.48 11.02 2.54
C VAL A 52 5.40 9.83 2.78
N GLY A 53 6.66 9.92 2.34
CA GLY A 53 7.70 8.92 2.59
C GLY A 53 7.97 8.67 4.07
N ASN A 54 7.74 9.66 4.94
CA ASN A 54 7.96 9.55 6.38
C ASN A 54 6.70 9.16 7.18
N ARG A 55 5.56 8.94 6.51
CA ARG A 55 4.31 8.51 7.17
C ARG A 55 4.26 7.00 7.25
N SER A 56 3.73 6.49 8.37
CA SER A 56 3.37 5.08 8.52
C SER A 56 2.09 4.78 7.73
N GLY A 57 2.01 3.58 7.15
CA GLY A 57 0.85 3.16 6.38
C GLY A 57 0.88 1.67 6.04
N THR A 58 0.05 1.31 5.06
CA THR A 58 0.03 -0.05 4.49
C THR A 58 0.59 0.01 3.07
N LEU A 59 1.54 -0.88 2.78
CA LEU A 59 2.02 -1.15 1.43
C LEU A 59 1.38 -2.43 0.93
N ILE A 60 0.69 -2.35 -0.20
CA ILE A 60 0.12 -3.50 -0.90
C ILE A 60 0.97 -3.72 -2.14
N ASN A 61 1.60 -4.88 -2.26
CA ASN A 61 2.42 -5.19 -3.42
C ASN A 61 2.17 -6.62 -3.88
N VAL A 62 2.83 -6.98 -4.98
CA VAL A 62 2.89 -8.36 -5.46
C VAL A 62 4.34 -8.79 -5.47
N ILE A 63 4.62 -9.89 -4.79
CA ILE A 63 5.94 -10.52 -4.73
C ILE A 63 5.91 -11.88 -5.43
N GLY A 64 7.08 -12.38 -5.80
CA GLY A 64 7.22 -13.70 -6.37
C GLY A 64 8.21 -13.75 -7.53
N ALA A 65 8.23 -14.90 -8.21
CA ALA A 65 9.09 -15.14 -9.34
C ALA A 65 8.36 -16.00 -10.38
N PRO A 66 8.69 -15.89 -11.68
CA PRO A 66 7.97 -16.57 -12.76
C PRO A 66 7.72 -18.06 -12.56
N MET A 67 8.62 -18.78 -11.89
CA MET A 67 8.50 -20.23 -11.65
C MET A 67 7.90 -20.60 -10.30
N LEU A 68 7.91 -19.67 -9.33
CA LEU A 68 7.36 -19.88 -7.99
C LEU A 68 5.93 -19.34 -7.84
N GLY A 69 5.46 -18.61 -8.86
CA GLY A 69 4.21 -17.87 -8.80
C GLY A 69 4.38 -16.50 -8.16
N PHE A 70 3.30 -15.74 -8.19
CA PHE A 70 3.20 -14.43 -7.58
C PHE A 70 2.04 -14.42 -6.59
N MET A 71 2.19 -13.65 -5.51
CA MET A 71 1.14 -13.47 -4.50
C MET A 71 1.15 -12.05 -3.96
N HIS A 72 0.04 -11.65 -3.34
CA HIS A 72 -0.03 -10.38 -2.62
C HIS A 72 0.79 -10.47 -1.34
N GLU A 73 1.60 -9.45 -1.10
CA GLU A 73 2.22 -9.19 0.19
C GLU A 73 1.72 -7.83 0.71
N PHE A 74 1.37 -7.83 1.99
CA PHE A 74 0.88 -6.69 2.73
C PHE A 74 1.91 -6.33 3.77
N ARG A 75 2.43 -5.11 3.70
CA ARG A 75 3.32 -4.56 4.74
C ARG A 75 2.59 -3.49 5.53
N ARG A 76 2.29 -3.79 6.78
CA ARG A 76 1.54 -2.92 7.69
C ARG A 76 2.52 -2.14 8.57
N GLN A 77 2.11 -0.94 8.98
CA GLN A 77 2.99 0.02 9.68
C GLN A 77 4.28 0.31 8.91
N TYR A 78 4.21 0.25 7.58
CA TYR A 78 5.32 0.52 6.69
C TYR A 78 5.57 2.02 6.62
N ILE A 79 6.80 2.45 6.97
CA ILE A 79 7.31 3.80 6.73
C ILE A 79 8.29 3.71 5.55
N PRO A 80 7.94 4.23 4.36
CA PRO A 80 8.76 4.10 3.16
C PRO A 80 10.21 4.57 3.32
N ALA A 81 10.42 5.71 4.00
CA ALA A 81 11.75 6.27 4.26
C ALA A 81 12.61 5.40 5.19
N LEU A 82 11.99 4.59 6.07
CA LEU A 82 12.68 3.71 7.01
C LEU A 82 12.88 2.29 6.45
N HIS A 83 11.90 1.78 5.72
CA HIS A 83 11.82 0.36 5.37
C HIS A 83 12.07 0.08 3.88
N SER A 84 12.11 1.08 3.00
CA SER A 84 12.48 0.85 1.60
C SER A 84 13.99 0.61 1.47
N THR A 85 14.36 -0.51 0.86
CA THR A 85 15.78 -0.82 0.54
C THR A 85 16.24 -0.18 -0.77
N GLU A 86 15.30 0.28 -1.60
CA GLU A 86 15.57 0.91 -2.89
C GLU A 86 15.09 2.36 -2.91
N PRO A 87 15.70 3.22 -3.74
CA PRO A 87 15.12 4.52 -4.06
C PRO A 87 13.72 4.35 -4.63
N PHE A 88 12.79 5.16 -4.13
CA PHE A 88 11.40 5.11 -4.55
C PHE A 88 10.89 6.48 -5.02
N LYS A 89 9.79 6.45 -5.76
CA LYS A 89 8.98 7.61 -6.12
C LYS A 89 7.54 7.33 -5.77
N MET A 90 6.81 8.38 -5.43
CA MET A 90 5.38 8.31 -5.12
C MET A 90 4.60 9.19 -6.08
N TYR A 91 3.50 8.65 -6.58
CA TYR A 91 2.57 9.34 -7.46
C TYR A 91 1.18 9.25 -6.85
N PRO A 92 0.48 10.36 -6.60
CA PRO A 92 -0.90 10.29 -6.09
C PRO A 92 -1.80 9.60 -7.12
N LEU A 93 -2.66 8.69 -6.66
CA LEU A 93 -3.62 7.97 -7.51
C LEU A 93 -5.04 8.52 -7.32
N SER A 94 -5.59 8.38 -6.12
CA SER A 94 -6.97 8.73 -5.81
C SER A 94 -7.14 8.98 -4.31
N GLU A 95 -8.32 9.44 -3.92
CA GLU A 95 -8.72 9.59 -2.53
C GLU A 95 -9.63 8.44 -2.08
N VAL A 96 -9.50 8.03 -0.82
CA VAL A 96 -10.35 7.03 -0.16
C VAL A 96 -10.78 7.55 1.21
N ASP A 97 -12.00 7.22 1.62
CA ASP A 97 -12.52 7.55 2.95
C ASP A 97 -11.65 6.91 4.05
N GLU A 98 -11.30 7.69 5.07
CA GLU A 98 -10.54 7.24 6.24
C GLU A 98 -11.19 6.03 6.93
N ALA A 99 -12.51 5.86 6.85
CA ALA A 99 -13.21 4.69 7.39
C ALA A 99 -12.76 3.36 6.76
N HIS A 100 -12.16 3.40 5.57
CA HIS A 100 -11.64 2.22 4.87
C HIS A 100 -10.12 2.05 5.02
N ILE A 101 -9.48 2.93 5.78
CA ILE A 101 -8.04 2.91 6.02
C ILE A 101 -7.80 2.47 7.46
N VAL A 102 -6.91 1.49 7.63
CA VAL A 102 -6.52 1.05 8.97
C VAL A 102 -5.77 2.19 9.68
N GLY A 103 -6.42 2.76 10.69
CA GLY A 103 -5.76 3.62 11.66
C GLY A 103 -4.74 2.82 12.48
N ARG A 104 -3.79 3.51 13.10
CA ARG A 104 -3.00 2.93 14.19
C ARG A 104 -4.00 2.31 15.18
N GLN A 105 -3.90 1.01 15.46
CA GLN A 105 -4.69 0.40 16.53
C GLN A 105 -4.41 1.21 17.80
N PRO A 106 -5.44 1.76 18.47
CA PRO A 106 -5.22 2.40 19.75
C PRO A 106 -4.65 1.35 20.69
N GLU A 107 -3.60 1.72 21.41
CA GLU A 107 -3.04 0.93 22.49
C GLU A 107 -4.15 0.26 23.31
N THR A 108 -4.29 -1.07 23.21
CA THR A 108 -5.10 -1.80 24.17
C THR A 108 -4.41 -1.63 25.52
N GLN A 109 -5.07 -0.90 26.42
CA GLN A 109 -4.55 -0.64 27.76
C GLN A 109 -4.38 -1.93 28.56
N ALA A 110 -3.27 -1.97 29.28
CA ALA A 110 -2.92 -2.81 30.43
C ALA A 110 -2.45 -4.24 30.15
N GLY A 111 -1.12 -4.37 30.08
CA GLY A 111 -0.38 -5.60 30.33
C GLY A 111 0.42 -6.05 29.13
N GLU A 112 1.75 -6.13 29.30
CA GLU A 112 2.75 -6.68 28.36
C GLU A 112 3.32 -5.66 27.35
N ASP A 113 4.53 -5.20 27.68
CA ASP A 113 5.58 -4.59 26.83
C ASP A 113 5.10 -3.92 25.53
N GLN A 114 4.57 -2.69 25.64
CA GLN A 114 3.97 -1.96 24.52
C GLN A 114 5.04 -1.39 23.57
N GLY A 115 5.49 -2.24 22.65
CA GLY A 115 6.19 -1.82 21.45
C GLY A 115 5.29 -0.98 20.55
N GLU A 116 5.86 0.10 20.03
CA GLU A 116 5.40 0.79 18.82
C GLU A 116 4.85 -0.23 17.82
N GLY A 117 3.67 0.03 17.24
CA GLY A 117 3.05 -0.88 16.29
C GLY A 117 4.08 -1.45 15.31
N VAL A 118 4.33 -2.75 15.44
CA VAL A 118 5.49 -3.40 14.83
C VAL A 118 5.27 -3.53 13.33
N TYR A 119 6.22 -3.06 12.54
CA TYR A 119 6.28 -3.35 11.10
C TYR A 119 6.03 -4.84 10.86
N GLN A 120 4.99 -5.14 10.07
CA GLN A 120 4.55 -6.51 9.82
C GLN A 120 4.46 -6.77 8.34
N THR A 121 4.90 -7.95 7.91
CA THR A 121 4.74 -8.46 6.55
C THR A 121 3.86 -9.70 6.60
N ASP A 122 2.82 -9.73 5.78
CA ASP A 122 1.80 -10.78 5.77
C ASP A 122 1.29 -11.00 4.34
N THR A 123 0.74 -12.18 4.07
CA THR A 123 0.11 -12.54 2.79
C THR A 123 -1.42 -12.70 2.94
N THR A 124 -1.94 -12.61 4.16
CA THR A 124 -3.37 -12.74 4.48
C THR A 124 -3.99 -11.36 4.63
N PRO A 125 -5.05 -11.01 3.88
CA PRO A 125 -5.70 -9.72 4.02
C PRO A 125 -6.48 -9.64 5.35
N THR A 126 -6.42 -8.50 6.03
CA THR A 126 -7.09 -8.26 7.32
C THR A 126 -8.14 -7.15 7.27
N ASN A 127 -8.11 -6.31 6.23
CA ASN A 127 -9.04 -5.19 6.08
C ASN A 127 -9.72 -5.19 4.69
N ALA A 128 -10.71 -4.32 4.53
CA ALA A 128 -11.50 -4.23 3.30
C ALA A 128 -10.65 -3.88 2.07
N LEU A 129 -9.64 -3.02 2.20
CA LEU A 129 -8.77 -2.62 1.10
C LEU A 129 -7.84 -3.76 0.66
N GLU A 130 -7.24 -4.47 1.60
CA GLU A 130 -6.43 -5.67 1.34
C GLU A 130 -7.30 -6.80 0.74
N THR A 131 -8.52 -6.96 1.24
CA THR A 131 -9.49 -7.94 0.71
C THR A 131 -9.90 -7.60 -0.72
N ALA A 132 -10.11 -6.30 -1.01
CA ALA A 132 -10.40 -5.81 -2.35
C ALA A 132 -9.21 -5.99 -3.30
N ALA A 133 -7.98 -5.74 -2.83
CA ALA A 133 -6.77 -6.00 -3.60
C ALA A 133 -6.68 -7.48 -4.03
N CYS A 134 -6.99 -8.41 -3.12
CA CYS A 134 -7.03 -9.84 -3.42
C CYS A 134 -8.09 -10.28 -4.44
N GLN A 135 -9.08 -9.42 -4.79
CA GLN A 135 -10.04 -9.74 -5.85
C GLN A 135 -9.43 -9.65 -7.25
N ILE A 136 -8.28 -8.98 -7.38
CA ILE A 136 -7.47 -8.98 -8.60
C ILE A 136 -6.44 -10.08 -8.43
N PRO A 137 -6.43 -11.12 -9.27
CA PRO A 137 -5.43 -12.18 -9.13
C PRO A 137 -4.03 -11.63 -9.38
N ALA A 138 -3.07 -12.05 -8.55
CA ALA A 138 -1.66 -11.82 -8.84
C ALA A 138 -1.29 -12.42 -10.21
N PRO A 139 -0.29 -11.89 -10.92
CA PRO A 139 0.09 -12.41 -12.24
C PRO A 139 0.37 -13.91 -12.18
N GLY A 140 -0.38 -14.69 -12.96
CA GLY A 140 -0.13 -16.12 -13.08
C GLY A 140 1.12 -16.40 -13.91
N VAL A 141 1.63 -17.63 -13.83
CA VAL A 141 2.77 -18.12 -14.65
C VAL A 141 2.52 -18.03 -16.17
N ASN A 142 1.27 -17.73 -16.60
CA ASN A 142 0.84 -17.63 -17.99
C ASN A 142 0.07 -16.34 -18.35
N ALA A 143 0.29 -15.21 -17.65
CA ALA A 143 -0.44 -13.95 -17.90
C ALA A 143 -0.13 -13.25 -19.25
N ALA A 144 0.25 -14.00 -20.28
CA ALA A 144 0.43 -13.54 -21.66
C ALA A 144 -0.51 -14.28 -22.64
N LYS A 145 -1.81 -14.37 -22.33
CA LYS A 145 -2.84 -14.69 -23.34
C LYS A 145 -4.15 -14.00 -22.96
N ASN A 146 -4.37 -12.79 -23.50
CA ASN A 146 -5.72 -12.31 -23.82
C ASN A 146 -5.65 -11.20 -24.87
N GLY A 147 -5.42 -11.66 -26.09
CA GLY A 147 -5.77 -10.95 -27.33
C GLY A 147 -6.59 -11.90 -28.21
N GLN A 148 -7.61 -12.56 -27.66
CA GLN A 148 -8.63 -13.19 -28.50
C GLN A 148 -9.76 -12.19 -28.67
N GLN A 149 -9.68 -11.48 -29.80
CA GLN A 149 -10.81 -10.76 -30.37
C GLN A 149 -11.98 -11.74 -30.51
N THR A 150 -13.09 -11.42 -29.87
CA THR A 150 -14.38 -12.04 -30.13
C THR A 150 -14.84 -11.58 -31.51
N THR A 151 -14.56 -12.36 -32.56
CA THR A 151 -15.31 -12.25 -33.81
C THR A 151 -16.47 -13.23 -33.76
N SER A 152 -17.63 -12.75 -33.31
CA SER A 152 -18.90 -13.43 -33.56
C SER A 152 -19.17 -13.37 -35.06
N ALA A 153 -18.96 -14.48 -35.77
CA ALA A 153 -19.45 -14.63 -37.14
C ALA A 153 -20.90 -15.09 -37.08
N ILE A 154 -21.77 -14.24 -37.62
CA ILE A 154 -23.15 -14.57 -37.99
C ILE A 154 -23.08 -15.56 -39.16
N SER A 155 -23.75 -16.71 -39.04
CA SER A 155 -24.45 -17.38 -40.14
C SER A 155 -25.49 -18.34 -39.60
#